data_AF-A0A098PZF0-F1
#
_entry.id   AF-A0A098PZF0-F1
#
_cell.length_a   1.000
_cell.length_b   1.000
_cell.length_c   1.000
_cell.angle_alpha   90.00
_cell.angle_beta   90.00
_cell.angle_gamma   90.00
#
_symmetry.space_group_name_H-M   'P 1'
#
loop_
_entity.id
_entity.type
_entity.pdbx_description
1 polymer ?
#
loop_
_entity_poly.entity_id
_entity_poly.type
_entity_poly.pdbx_seq_one_letter_code
_entity_poly.pdbx_strand_id
1 'polypeptide(L)' 'MPKIKTNRAAAKRFRKTASGKYKCGHANRSHILTKKATKRKRNLRQTNHVRAEDAGRLDRMLPYL' A
#
# COMPACT_ATOMS: atom_id res chain seq x y z
N MET A 1 -22.82 17.31 -12.35
CA MET A 1 -22.34 16.08 -11.68
C MET A 1 -21.40 16.46 -10.54
N PRO A 2 -21.57 15.88 -9.34
CA PRO A 2 -20.61 16.07 -8.25
C PRO A 2 -19.30 15.33 -8.53
N LYS A 3 -18.18 15.88 -8.04
CA LYS A 3 -16.86 15.24 -8.12
C LYS A 3 -16.86 13.90 -7.37
N ILE A 4 -16.24 12.87 -7.95
CA ILE A 4 -16.10 11.56 -7.30
C ILE A 4 -15.24 11.71 -6.05
N LYS A 5 -15.73 11.23 -4.90
CA LYS A 5 -14.96 11.31 -3.65
C LYS A 5 -13.88 10.25 -3.61
N THR A 6 -12.66 10.66 -3.30
CA THR A 6 -11.54 9.73 -3.05
C THR A 6 -11.75 8.97 -1.75
N ASN A 7 -11.49 7.65 -1.76
CA ASN A 7 -11.50 6.88 -0.53
C ASN A 7 -10.31 7.30 0.37
N ARG A 8 -10.62 7.99 1.48
CA ARG A 8 -9.61 8.54 2.39
C ARG A 8 -8.80 7.45 3.10
N ALA A 9 -9.35 6.25 3.31
CA ALA A 9 -8.60 5.14 3.91
C ALA A 9 -7.52 4.62 2.95
N ALA A 10 -7.87 4.45 1.67
CA ALA A 10 -6.91 4.09 0.63
C ALA A 10 -5.86 5.19 0.44
N ALA A 11 -6.29 6.46 0.41
CA ALA A 11 -5.42 7.61 0.23
C ALA A 11 -4.47 7.86 1.41
N LYS A 12 -4.62 7.19 2.56
CA LYS A 12 -3.64 7.24 3.65
C LYS A 12 -2.56 6.16 3.53
N ARG A 13 -2.86 5.06 2.82
CA ARG A 13 -2.04 3.83 2.80
C ARG A 13 -1.28 3.63 1.49
N PHE A 14 -1.84 4.12 0.39
CA PHE A 14 -1.30 3.93 -0.96
C PHE A 14 -0.88 5.26 -1.58
N ARG A 15 0.24 5.23 -2.30
CA ARG A 15 0.78 6.37 -3.03
C ARG A 15 1.19 5.90 -4.42
N LYS A 16 0.90 6.68 -5.46
CA LYS A 16 1.37 6.40 -6.81
C LYS A 16 2.84 6.80 -6.93
N THR A 17 3.61 5.96 -7.60
CA THR A 17 4.99 6.24 -7.97
C THR A 17 5.04 6.85 -9.37
N ALA A 18 6.15 7.49 -9.75
CA ALA A 18 6.29 8.10 -11.06
C ALA A 18 6.12 7.10 -12.22
N SER A 19 6.41 5.81 -11.98
CA SER A 19 6.22 4.72 -12.95
C SER A 19 4.80 4.13 -12.98
N GLY A 20 3.84 4.74 -12.27
CA GLY A 20 2.44 4.29 -12.25
C GLY A 20 2.13 3.17 -11.26
N LYS A 21 3.13 2.58 -10.60
CA LYS A 21 2.90 1.56 -9.55
C LYS A 21 2.46 2.19 -8.24
N TYR A 22 1.67 1.46 -7.45
CA TYR A 22 1.32 1.86 -6.09
C TYR A 22 2.36 1.35 -5.07
N LYS A 23 2.87 2.24 -4.22
CA LYS A 23 3.69 1.90 -3.06
C LYS A 23 2.81 1.74 -1.81
N CYS A 24 3.12 0.76 -0.98
CA CYS A 24 2.47 0.48 0.30
C CYS A 24 3.46 -0.04 1.36
N GLY A 25 3.06 -0.01 2.63
CA GLY A 25 3.82 -0.63 3.72
C GLY A 25 3.57 -2.14 3.79
N HIS A 26 4.55 -2.91 4.25
CA HIS A 26 4.36 -4.33 4.55
C HIS A 26 3.47 -4.53 5.78
N ALA A 27 2.63 -5.55 5.75
CA ALA A 27 1.88 -6.00 6.91
C ALA A 27 2.76 -6.80 7.90
N ASN A 28 2.22 -7.12 9.08
CA ASN A 28 2.82 -8.03 10.05
C ASN A 28 4.10 -7.55 10.75
N ARG A 29 4.30 -6.24 10.88
CA ARG A 29 5.43 -5.65 11.64
C ARG A 29 5.01 -4.89 12.91
N SER A 30 3.75 -4.96 13.33
CA SER A 30 3.26 -4.19 14.49
C SER A 30 3.50 -4.89 15.84
N HIS A 31 3.20 -6.19 15.94
CA HIS A 31 3.31 -6.96 17.19
C HIS A 31 3.77 -8.41 16.90
N ILE A 32 4.06 -9.16 17.97
CA ILE A 32 4.59 -10.53 17.92
C ILE A 32 5.88 -10.58 17.07
N LEU A 33 6.81 -9.68 17.39
CA LEU A 33 8.09 -9.54 16.69
C LEU A 33 9.20 -10.40 17.30
N THR A 34 9.02 -10.83 18.56
CA THR A 34 9.97 -11.65 19.32
C THR A 34 10.22 -12.98 18.62
N LYS A 35 9.17 -13.72 18.24
CA LYS A 35 9.27 -15.01 17.53
C LYS A 35 9.64 -14.89 16.04
N LYS A 36 9.72 -13.69 15.48
CA LYS A 36 10.04 -13.50 14.05
C LYS A 36 11.55 -13.37 13.87
N ALA A 37 12.11 -14.18 12.97
CA ALA A 37 13.52 -14.08 12.58
C ALA A 37 13.89 -12.66 12.14
N THR A 38 15.12 -12.24 12.46
CA THR A 38 15.62 -10.90 12.13
C THR A 38 15.62 -10.63 10.63
N LYS A 39 15.90 -11.65 9.80
CA LYS A 39 15.80 -11.57 8.34
C LYS A 39 14.39 -11.17 7.88
N ARG A 40 13.35 -11.80 8.43
CA ARG A 40 11.95 -11.47 8.10
C ARG A 40 11.61 -10.04 8.52
N LYS A 41 11.97 -9.63 9.74
CA LYS A 41 11.74 -8.26 10.22
C LYS A 41 12.41 -7.22 9.33
N ARG A 42 13.63 -7.48 8.85
CA ARG A 42 14.36 -6.60 7.93
C ARG A 42 13.63 -6.42 6.60
N ASN A 43 13.16 -7.51 5.98
CA ASN A 43 12.43 -7.44 4.71
C ASN A 43 11.10 -6.67 4.87
N LEU A 44 10.38 -6.90 5.97
CA LEU A 44 9.14 -6.17 6.29
C LEU A 44 9.36 -4.67 6.61
N ARG A 45 10.61 -4.19 6.74
CA ARG A 45 10.91 -2.75 6.91
C ARG A 45 10.74 -1.97 5.62
N GLN A 46 11.01 -2.63 4.49
CA GLN A 46 11.10 -1.96 3.20
C GLN A 46 9.71 -1.65 2.67
N THR A 47 9.63 -0.64 1.81
CA THR A 47 8.42 -0.32 1.07
C THR A 47 8.09 -1.45 0.10
N ASN A 48 6.82 -1.83 0.04
CA ASN A 48 6.31 -2.78 -0.93
C ASN A 48 5.68 -2.07 -2.13
N HIS A 49 5.54 -2.81 -3.22
CA HIS A 49 4.66 -2.45 -4.31
C HIS A 49 3.42 -3.33 -4.31
N VAL A 50 2.29 -2.73 -4.65
CA VAL A 50 1.05 -3.46 -4.84
C VAL A 50 1.18 -4.35 -6.07
N ARG A 51 0.62 -5.54 -5.97
CA ARG A 51 0.57 -6.53 -7.04
C ARG A 51 -0.35 -6.04 -8.17
N ALA A 52 -0.12 -6.49 -9.40
CA ALA A 52 -0.82 -5.97 -10.57
C ALA A 52 -2.34 -6.23 -10.50
N GLU A 53 -2.70 -7.35 -9.90
CA GLU A 53 -4.06 -7.84 -9.70
C GLU A 53 -4.92 -6.88 -8.85
N ASP A 54 -4.30 -6.18 -7.90
CA ASP A 54 -5.00 -5.24 -7.02
C ASP A 54 -4.93 -3.78 -7.50
N ALA A 55 -4.08 -3.47 -8.49
CA ALA A 55 -3.89 -2.11 -8.98
C ALA A 55 -5.20 -1.50 -9.52
N GLY A 56 -5.97 -2.27 -10.31
CA GLY A 56 -7.25 -1.80 -10.87
C GLY A 56 -8.35 -1.57 -9.81
N ARG A 57 -8.21 -2.13 -8.60
CA ARG A 57 -9.09 -1.81 -7.46
C ARG A 57 -8.70 -0.48 -6.83
N LEU A 58 -7.40 -0.18 -6.76
CA LEU A 58 -6.89 1.08 -6.22
C LEU A 58 -7.21 2.27 -7.11
N ASP A 59 -7.12 2.11 -8.44
CA ASP A 59 -7.47 3.18 -9.39
C ASP A 59 -8.93 3.64 -9.21
N ARG A 60 -9.85 2.70 -9.00
CA ARG A 60 -11.25 3.00 -8.71
C ARG A 60 -11.46 3.73 -7.39
N MET A 61 -10.64 3.43 -6.38
CA MET A 61 -10.72 4.08 -5.06
C MET A 61 -10.03 5.45 -5.02
N LEU A 62 -9.07 5.66 -5.92
CA LEU A 62 -8.18 6.82 -5.96
C LEU A 62 -8.27 7.53 -7.33
N PRO A 63 -9.43 8.12 -7.67
CA PRO A 63 -9.70 8.66 -9.00
C PRO A 63 -8.85 9.89 -9.39
N TYR A 64 -8.07 10.44 -8.45
CA TYR A 64 -7.27 11.67 -8.66
C TYR A 64 -5.77 11.45 -8.45
N LEU A 65 -5.28 10.20 -8.54
CA LEU A 65 -3.87 9.84 -8.43
C LEU A 65 -3.28 9.38 -9.76
#